data_AF-A0A821QQK2-F1
#
_entry.id   AF-A0A821QQK2-F1
#
_cell.length_a   1.000
_cell.length_b   1.000
_cell.length_c   1.000
_cell.angle_alpha   90.00
_cell.angle_beta   90.00
_cell.angle_gamma   90.00
#
_symmetry.space_group_name_H-M   'P 1'
#
loop_
_entity.id
_entity.type
_entity.pdbx_description
1 polymer ?
#
loop_
_entity_poly.entity_id
_entity_poly.type
_entity_poly.pdbx_seq_one_letter_code
_entity_poly.pdbx_strand_id
1 'polypeptide(L)'
;MKTILDTEPWRIDPSLVPIPWRTITLDSTNLTVAVMWDDGVVRPHPPIIRALCETVEQLKKAGIRIIDWEPVDHQKSWDLISALYFCNGAEEERGLMTEVGEQPLPSTDWILNQPNVKKRNWIEMNDLISEREKYRSHYAQVWNEREASFNCSIDCLLTPAGSSAASQHGTGKW
;
A
#
# COMPACT_ATOMS: atom_id res chain seq x y z
N MET A 1 9.54 -9.26 14.82
CA MET A 1 10.42 -8.86 13.70
C MET A 1 11.90 -9.02 14.05
N LYS A 2 12.41 -8.44 15.15
CA LYS A 2 13.80 -8.66 15.64
C LYS A 2 14.25 -10.12 15.64
N THR A 3 13.48 -11.01 16.26
CA THR A 3 13.81 -12.46 16.35
C THR A 3 14.09 -13.11 15.00
N ILE A 4 13.41 -12.69 13.93
CA ILE A 4 13.60 -13.26 12.58
C ILE A 4 14.83 -12.65 11.91
N LEU A 5 15.04 -11.34 12.01
CA LEU A 5 16.21 -10.69 11.40
C LEU A 5 17.53 -11.12 12.06
N ASP A 6 17.49 -11.42 13.36
CA ASP A 6 18.66 -11.93 14.10
C ASP A 6 19.09 -13.34 13.65
N THR A 7 18.25 -14.09 12.90
CA THR A 7 18.66 -15.36 12.29
C THR A 7 19.40 -15.19 10.96
N GLU A 8 19.67 -13.95 10.53
CA GLU A 8 20.35 -13.61 9.28
C GLU A 8 19.77 -14.34 8.04
N PRO A 9 18.46 -14.25 7.76
CA PRO A 9 17.80 -15.03 6.71
C PRO A 9 18.36 -14.78 5.31
N TRP A 10 19.02 -13.64 5.09
CA TRP A 10 19.75 -13.31 3.85
C TRP A 10 20.93 -14.25 3.56
N ARG A 11 21.38 -15.07 4.52
CA ARG A 11 22.36 -16.14 4.25
C ARG A 11 21.76 -17.35 3.55
N ILE A 12 20.45 -17.53 3.66
CA ILE A 12 19.70 -18.63 3.05
C ILE A 12 19.07 -18.15 1.74
N ASP A 13 18.45 -16.97 1.77
CA ASP A 13 17.80 -16.38 0.61
C ASP A 13 18.57 -15.13 0.15
N PRO A 14 19.32 -15.20 -0.96
CA PRO A 14 20.11 -14.08 -1.47
C PRO A 14 19.27 -12.93 -2.04
N SER A 15 17.95 -13.09 -2.19
CA SER A 15 17.07 -12.01 -2.63
C SER A 15 16.78 -10.97 -1.52
N LEU A 16 17.08 -11.31 -0.25
CA LEU A 16 16.84 -10.45 0.89
C LEU A 16 17.98 -9.44 1.09
N VAL A 17 17.62 -8.18 1.36
CA VAL A 17 18.61 -7.14 1.73
C VAL A 17 19.06 -7.38 3.18
N PRO A 18 20.38 -7.42 3.47
CA PRO A 18 20.92 -7.75 4.79
C PRO A 18 20.82 -6.56 5.75
N ILE A 19 19.60 -6.21 6.18
CA ILE A 19 19.33 -5.11 7.12
C ILE A 19 19.02 -5.68 8.51
N PRO A 20 19.88 -5.47 9.52
CA PRO A 20 19.60 -5.92 10.87
C PRO A 20 18.50 -5.09 11.53
N TRP A 21 17.88 -5.63 12.58
CA TRP A 21 16.93 -4.89 13.38
C TRP A 21 17.61 -3.69 14.07
N ARG A 22 17.02 -2.51 13.94
CA ARG A 22 17.48 -1.29 14.60
C ARG A 22 16.55 -0.97 15.76
N THR A 23 17.09 -0.95 16.98
CA THR A 23 16.38 -0.41 18.13
C THR A 23 16.51 1.11 18.08
N ILE A 24 15.37 1.79 17.98
CA ILE A 24 15.29 3.25 17.97
C ILE A 24 14.64 3.74 19.26
N THR A 25 15.18 4.81 19.83
CA THR A 25 14.53 5.56 20.91
C THR A 25 13.96 6.82 20.27
N LEU A 26 12.64 6.92 20.24
CA LEU A 26 11.97 8.10 19.70
C LEU A 26 11.90 9.18 20.80
N ASP A 27 12.26 10.40 20.43
CA ASP A 27 11.90 11.57 21.23
C ASP A 27 10.41 11.86 21.01
N SER A 28 9.57 11.44 21.96
CA SER A 28 8.12 11.61 21.87
C SER A 28 7.68 13.07 21.87
N THR A 29 8.59 14.03 22.13
CA THR A 29 8.25 15.45 22.23
C THR A 29 8.23 16.18 20.88
N ASN A 30 8.78 15.59 19.81
CA ASN A 30 8.96 16.25 18.52
C ASN A 30 8.51 15.39 17.32
N LEU A 31 7.44 14.62 17.48
CA LEU A 31 6.89 13.81 16.38
C LEU A 31 5.90 14.62 15.53
N THR A 32 6.01 14.47 14.22
CA THR A 32 5.05 14.95 13.24
C THR A 32 4.39 13.79 12.52
N VAL A 33 3.05 13.71 12.63
CA VAL A 33 2.24 12.72 11.94
C VAL A 33 1.46 13.41 10.83
N ALA A 34 1.71 13.00 9.59
CA ALA A 34 0.89 13.39 8.45
C ALA A 34 -0.37 12.53 8.40
N VAL A 35 -1.53 13.11 8.10
CA VAL A 35 -2.81 12.39 8.08
C VAL A 35 -3.44 12.49 6.71
N MET A 36 -3.66 11.35 6.07
CA MET A 36 -4.42 11.26 4.83
C MET A 36 -5.80 10.70 5.15
N TRP A 37 -6.84 11.49 4.95
CA TRP A 37 -8.21 11.16 5.38
C TRP A 37 -8.93 10.19 4.43
N ASP A 38 -8.66 10.31 3.14
CA ASP A 38 -9.05 9.40 2.08
C ASP A 38 -7.98 9.44 0.98
N ASP A 39 -7.97 8.45 0.10
CA ASP A 39 -6.97 8.31 -0.96
C ASP A 39 -7.36 9.02 -2.28
N GLY A 40 -8.50 9.72 -2.30
CA GLY A 40 -9.08 10.32 -3.51
C GLY A 40 -9.75 9.32 -4.45
N VAL A 41 -9.78 8.03 -4.13
CA VAL A 41 -10.32 6.96 -4.98
C VAL A 41 -11.50 6.27 -4.30
N VAL A 42 -11.33 5.80 -3.07
CA VAL A 42 -12.33 5.09 -2.29
C VAL A 42 -12.55 5.79 -0.96
N ARG A 43 -13.75 6.36 -0.80
CA ARG A 43 -14.11 7.08 0.42
C ARG A 43 -14.33 6.09 1.59
N PRO A 44 -13.66 6.28 2.75
CA PRO A 44 -13.85 5.41 3.90
C PRO A 44 -15.25 5.50 4.51
N HIS A 45 -15.73 4.40 5.09
CA HIS A 45 -16.98 4.35 5.83
C HIS A 45 -16.93 5.24 7.08
N PRO A 46 -18.08 5.79 7.53
CA PRO A 46 -18.16 6.62 8.74
C PRO A 46 -17.47 6.07 10.00
N PRO A 47 -17.58 4.77 10.36
CA PRO A 47 -16.83 4.23 11.51
C PRO A 47 -15.31 4.30 11.38
N ILE A 48 -14.76 4.18 10.17
CA ILE A 48 -13.31 4.30 9.93
C ILE A 48 -12.87 5.75 10.06
N ILE A 49 -13.62 6.68 9.47
CA ILE A 49 -13.37 8.13 9.60
C ILE A 49 -13.42 8.52 11.08
N ARG A 50 -14.42 8.05 11.83
CA ARG A 50 -14.53 8.31 13.27
C ARG A 50 -13.30 7.82 14.03
N ALA A 51 -12.85 6.60 13.79
CA ALA A 51 -11.65 6.05 14.44
C ALA A 51 -10.38 6.87 14.10
N LEU A 52 -10.28 7.34 12.86
CA LEU A 52 -9.19 8.22 12.44
C LEU A 52 -9.24 9.58 13.15
N CYS A 53 -10.41 10.20 13.25
CA CYS A 53 -10.61 11.44 14.01
C CYS A 53 -10.24 11.28 15.49
N GLU A 54 -10.76 10.23 16.14
CA GLU A 54 -10.45 9.92 17.54
C GLU A 54 -8.94 9.73 17.74
N THR A 55 -8.26 9.05 16.82
CA THR A 55 -6.80 8.88 16.86
C THR A 55 -6.07 10.21 16.74
N VAL A 56 -6.43 11.05 15.76
CA VAL A 56 -5.85 12.38 15.56
C VAL A 56 -6.04 13.27 16.78
N GLU A 57 -7.23 13.27 17.39
CA GLU A 57 -7.51 14.03 18.62
C GLU A 57 -6.62 13.60 19.78
N GLN A 58 -6.42 12.29 19.96
CA GLN A 58 -5.57 11.77 21.02
C GLN A 58 -4.08 12.09 20.78
N LEU A 59 -3.62 12.03 19.53
CA LEU A 59 -2.26 12.44 19.16
C LEU A 59 -2.03 13.93 19.43
N LYS A 60 -2.98 14.80 19.05
CA LYS A 60 -2.92 16.24 19.36
C LYS A 60 -2.85 16.50 20.87
N LYS A 61 -3.66 15.79 21.68
CA LYS A 61 -3.63 15.90 23.15
C LYS A 61 -2.29 15.46 23.75
N ALA A 62 -1.59 14.54 23.11
CA ALA A 62 -0.26 14.11 23.51
C ALA A 62 0.86 15.08 23.07
N GLY A 63 0.53 16.20 22.42
CA GLY A 63 1.50 17.20 21.96
C GLY A 63 2.15 16.87 20.61
N ILE A 64 1.67 15.85 19.90
CA ILE A 64 2.20 15.45 18.59
C ILE A 64 1.70 16.44 17.53
N ARG A 65 2.61 16.87 16.65
CA ARG A 65 2.27 17.76 15.54
C ARG A 65 1.51 16.98 14.48
N ILE A 66 0.35 17.49 14.07
CA ILE A 66 -0.47 16.91 13.00
C ILE A 66 -0.47 17.83 11.79
N ILE A 67 -0.29 17.25 10.61
CA ILE A 67 -0.45 17.94 9.32
C ILE A 67 -1.38 17.13 8.42
N ASP A 68 -2.14 17.79 7.56
CA ASP A 68 -2.96 17.11 6.56
C ASP A 68 -2.11 16.72 5.35
N TRP A 69 -2.33 15.50 4.84
CA TRP A 69 -1.63 14.91 3.70
C TRP A 69 -2.61 14.70 2.55
N GLU A 70 -2.40 15.43 1.46
CA GLU A 70 -3.16 15.25 0.23
C GLU A 70 -2.71 13.99 -0.53
N PRO A 71 -3.62 13.18 -1.10
CA PRO A 71 -3.25 12.01 -1.91
C PRO A 71 -2.39 12.35 -3.12
N VAL A 72 -1.56 11.41 -3.57
CA VAL A 72 -0.64 11.61 -4.71
C VAL A 72 -1.03 10.66 -5.85
N ASP A 73 -2.08 11.02 -6.60
CA ASP A 73 -2.58 10.27 -7.77
C ASP A 73 -2.68 8.75 -7.51
N HIS A 74 -3.39 8.38 -6.45
CA HIS A 74 -3.49 6.98 -6.03
C HIS A 74 -4.26 6.11 -7.04
N GLN A 75 -5.11 6.71 -7.89
CA GLN A 75 -5.74 6.00 -9.01
C GLN A 75 -4.67 5.49 -9.99
N LYS A 76 -3.69 6.33 -10.36
CA LYS A 76 -2.58 5.89 -11.21
C LYS A 76 -1.79 4.75 -10.56
N SER A 77 -1.55 4.82 -9.25
CA SER A 77 -0.90 3.72 -8.51
C SER A 77 -1.70 2.42 -8.64
N TRP A 78 -3.02 2.48 -8.45
CA TRP A 78 -3.90 1.33 -8.60
C TRP A 78 -3.89 0.75 -10.02
N ASP A 79 -3.96 1.60 -11.04
CA ASP A 79 -3.93 1.18 -12.44
C ASP A 79 -2.61 0.48 -12.80
N LEU A 80 -1.49 1.03 -12.32
CA LEU A 80 -0.16 0.43 -12.52
C LEU A 80 -0.03 -0.92 -11.80
N ILE A 81 -0.38 -1.00 -10.51
CA ILE A 81 -0.17 -2.23 -9.75
C ILE A 81 -1.14 -3.34 -10.17
N SER A 82 -2.39 -3.02 -10.47
CA SER A 82 -3.38 -4.00 -10.95
C SER A 82 -2.97 -4.59 -12.30
N ALA A 83 -2.30 -3.81 -13.17
CA ALA A 83 -1.71 -4.32 -14.40
C ALA A 83 -0.51 -5.23 -14.15
N LEU A 84 0.29 -4.94 -13.12
CA LEU A 84 1.49 -5.70 -12.78
C LEU A 84 1.23 -7.00 -12.01
N TYR A 85 0.05 -7.16 -11.38
CA TYR A 85 -0.31 -8.41 -10.70
C TYR A 85 -0.49 -9.59 -11.66
N PHE A 86 -1.04 -9.35 -12.84
CA PHE A 86 -1.41 -10.41 -13.80
C PHE A 86 -0.83 -10.14 -15.20
N CYS A 87 0.48 -9.95 -15.28
CA CYS A 87 1.19 -9.78 -16.56
C CYS A 87 1.10 -11.01 -17.48
N ASN A 88 0.80 -12.17 -16.93
CA ASN A 88 0.54 -13.42 -17.66
C ASN A 88 -0.92 -13.55 -18.14
N GLY A 89 -1.79 -12.58 -17.83
CA GLY A 89 -3.22 -12.67 -18.14
C GLY A 89 -3.97 -13.74 -17.35
N ALA A 90 -3.49 -14.10 -16.16
CA ALA A 90 -4.04 -15.15 -15.30
C ALA A 90 -3.99 -16.58 -15.89
N GLU A 91 -3.17 -16.82 -16.93
CA GLU A 91 -3.10 -18.13 -17.59
C GLU A 91 -2.62 -19.24 -16.65
N GLU A 92 -1.63 -18.97 -15.81
CA GLU A 92 -1.06 -19.95 -14.89
C GLU A 92 -2.04 -20.30 -13.76
N GLU A 93 -2.65 -19.27 -13.17
CA GLU A 93 -3.64 -19.40 -12.11
C GLU A 93 -4.84 -20.24 -12.58
N ARG A 94 -5.34 -19.97 -13.80
CA ARG A 94 -6.42 -20.75 -14.41
C ARG A 94 -5.98 -22.16 -14.77
N GLY A 95 -4.74 -22.32 -15.24
CA GLY A 95 -4.14 -23.62 -15.55
C GLY A 95 -4.09 -24.53 -14.32
N LEU A 96 -3.59 -24.02 -13.19
CA LEU A 96 -3.50 -24.78 -11.93
C LEU A 96 -4.87 -25.26 -11.45
N MET A 97 -5.89 -24.40 -11.46
CA MET A 97 -7.25 -24.79 -11.08
C MET A 97 -7.82 -25.88 -12.01
N THR A 98 -7.54 -25.76 -13.32
CA THR A 98 -7.96 -26.74 -14.32
C THR A 98 -7.29 -28.09 -14.10
N GLU A 99 -5.99 -28.11 -13.77
CA GLU A 99 -5.21 -29.33 -13.52
C GLU A 99 -5.77 -30.15 -12.36
N VAL A 100 -6.21 -29.49 -11.28
CA VAL A 100 -6.80 -30.15 -10.10
C VAL A 100 -8.32 -30.33 -10.20
N GLY A 101 -8.95 -29.86 -11.29
CA GLY A 101 -10.39 -29.98 -11.52
C GLY A 101 -11.26 -29.06 -10.65
N GLU A 102 -10.69 -27.98 -10.12
CA GLU A 102 -11.41 -27.02 -9.28
C GLU A 102 -11.93 -25.82 -10.09
N GLN A 103 -13.04 -25.22 -9.62
CA GLN A 103 -13.58 -23.98 -10.16
C GLN A 103 -13.20 -22.81 -9.26
N PRO A 104 -12.92 -21.61 -9.82
CA PRO A 104 -12.62 -20.45 -9.01
C PRO A 104 -13.82 -20.09 -8.12
N LEU A 105 -13.55 -19.76 -6.87
CA LEU A 105 -14.55 -19.12 -6.01
C LEU A 105 -14.93 -17.74 -6.57
N PRO A 106 -16.12 -17.20 -6.24
CA PRO A 106 -16.60 -15.94 -6.83
C PRO A 106 -15.62 -14.75 -6.73
N SER A 107 -14.88 -14.61 -5.63
CA SER A 107 -13.88 -13.55 -5.46
C SER A 107 -12.66 -13.75 -6.37
N THR A 108 -12.21 -15.01 -6.51
CA THR A 108 -11.12 -15.39 -7.39
C THR A 108 -11.52 -15.16 -8.85
N ASP A 109 -12.71 -15.61 -9.25
CA ASP A 109 -13.21 -15.38 -10.60
C ASP A 109 -13.33 -13.87 -10.87
N TRP A 110 -13.85 -13.09 -9.93
CA TRP A 110 -13.93 -11.64 -10.07
C TRP A 110 -12.57 -10.99 -10.31
N ILE A 111 -11.54 -11.32 -9.51
CA ILE A 111 -10.21 -10.69 -9.66
C ILE A 111 -9.50 -11.09 -10.96
N LEU A 112 -9.62 -12.35 -11.38
CA LEU A 112 -8.99 -12.85 -12.62
C LEU A 112 -9.67 -12.35 -13.91
N ASN A 113 -10.82 -11.67 -13.79
CA ASN A 113 -11.55 -11.07 -14.91
C ASN A 113 -11.52 -9.52 -14.89
N GLN A 114 -10.65 -8.90 -14.08
CA GLN A 114 -10.52 -7.44 -14.08
C GLN A 114 -9.91 -6.91 -15.40
N PRO A 115 -10.23 -5.67 -15.82
CA PRO A 115 -9.78 -5.11 -17.10
C PRO A 115 -8.26 -5.08 -17.32
N ASN A 116 -7.48 -5.08 -16.25
CA ASN A 116 -6.01 -5.03 -16.28
C ASN A 116 -5.36 -6.41 -16.27
N VAL A 117 -6.12 -7.50 -16.13
CA VAL A 117 -5.66 -8.88 -16.30
C VAL A 117 -5.45 -9.16 -17.78
N LYS A 118 -4.21 -9.05 -18.24
CA LYS A 118 -3.85 -9.16 -19.65
C LYS A 118 -2.48 -9.79 -19.79
N LYS A 119 -2.35 -10.70 -20.74
CA LYS A 119 -1.06 -11.21 -21.17
C LYS A 119 -0.27 -10.09 -21.84
N ARG A 120 0.90 -9.79 -21.29
CA ARG A 120 1.77 -8.70 -21.73
C ARG A 120 3.07 -9.25 -22.24
N ASN A 121 3.61 -8.65 -23.29
CA ASN A 121 4.96 -8.93 -23.75
C ASN A 121 6.00 -8.15 -22.92
N TRP A 122 7.27 -8.47 -23.13
CA TRP A 122 8.39 -7.85 -22.41
C TRP A 122 8.44 -6.32 -22.51
N ILE A 123 8.09 -5.74 -23.66
CA ILE A 123 8.14 -4.29 -23.88
C ILE A 123 7.05 -3.63 -23.03
N GLU A 124 5.81 -4.13 -23.10
CA GLU A 124 4.69 -3.60 -22.32
C GLU A 124 4.93 -3.72 -20.81
N MET A 125 5.52 -4.83 -20.35
CA MET A 125 5.90 -5.00 -18.95
C MET A 125 6.97 -4.01 -18.52
N ASN A 126 7.99 -3.78 -19.34
CA ASN A 126 9.03 -2.79 -19.04
C ASN A 126 8.50 -1.37 -18.98
N ASP A 127 7.57 -1.01 -19.87
CA ASP A 127 6.93 0.29 -19.86
C ASP A 127 6.16 0.50 -18.55
N LEU A 128 5.39 -0.51 -18.10
CA LEU A 128 4.70 -0.46 -16.80
C LEU A 128 5.67 -0.36 -15.61
N ILE A 129 6.77 -1.11 -15.63
CA ILE A 129 7.81 -1.03 -14.61
C ILE A 129 8.42 0.37 -14.58
N SER A 130 8.76 0.93 -15.73
CA SER A 130 9.29 2.28 -15.87
C SER A 130 8.32 3.33 -15.33
N GLU A 131 7.04 3.25 -15.68
CA GLU A 131 6.01 4.14 -15.15
C GLU A 131 5.81 4.00 -13.63
N ARG A 132 5.90 2.78 -13.09
CA ARG A 132 5.89 2.56 -11.64
C ARG A 132 7.09 3.22 -10.96
N GLU A 133 8.29 3.11 -11.51
CA GLU A 133 9.47 3.76 -10.93
C GLU A 133 9.38 5.29 -10.99
N LYS A 134 8.83 5.85 -12.08
CA LYS A 134 8.52 7.29 -12.16
C LYS A 134 7.53 7.71 -11.08
N TYR A 135 6.45 6.92 -10.88
CA TYR A 135 5.46 7.19 -9.84
C TYR A 135 6.08 7.16 -8.44
N ARG A 136 6.89 6.14 -8.11
CA ARG A 136 7.60 6.04 -6.82
C ARG A 136 8.54 7.22 -6.59
N SER A 137 9.28 7.60 -7.63
CA SER A 137 10.19 8.75 -7.58
C SER A 137 9.43 10.05 -7.35
N HIS A 138 8.30 10.24 -8.04
CA HIS A 138 7.43 11.40 -7.85
C HIS A 138 6.84 11.45 -6.44
N TYR A 139 6.35 10.33 -5.90
CA TYR A 139 5.83 10.26 -4.54
C TYR A 139 6.88 10.68 -3.50
N ALA A 140 8.12 10.20 -3.65
CA ALA A 140 9.23 10.58 -2.79
C ALA A 140 9.61 12.07 -2.91
N GLN A 141 9.52 12.65 -4.11
CA GLN A 141 9.70 14.09 -4.31
C GLN A 141 8.63 14.89 -3.58
N VAL A 142 7.35 14.51 -3.72
CA VAL A 142 6.23 15.16 -3.05
C VAL A 142 6.38 15.10 -1.53
N TRP A 143 6.90 14.00 -0.98
CA TRP A 143 7.24 13.91 0.45
C TRP A 143 8.23 15.00 0.87
N ASN A 144 9.38 15.09 0.18
CA ASN A 144 10.41 16.08 0.48
C ASN A 144 9.90 17.52 0.30
N GLU A 145 9.10 17.78 -0.73
CA GLU A 145 8.48 19.09 -0.99
C GLU A 145 7.52 19.49 0.14
N ARG A 146 6.76 18.53 0.68
CA ARG A 146 5.84 18.78 1.80
C ARG A 146 6.59 19.02 3.10
N GLU A 147 7.64 18.27 3.39
CA GLU A 147 8.51 18.55 4.54
C GLU A 147 9.07 19.97 4.47
N ALA A 148 9.55 20.39 3.29
CA ALA A 148 10.03 21.75 3.06
C ALA A 148 8.91 22.80 3.21
N SER A 149 7.72 22.55 2.66
CA SER A 149 6.58 23.46 2.72
C SER A 149 6.02 23.66 4.13
N PHE A 150 5.89 22.56 4.89
CA PHE A 150 5.43 22.61 6.28
C PHE A 150 6.54 23.01 7.26
N ASN A 151 7.79 23.07 6.80
CA ASN A 151 8.97 23.31 7.63
C ASN A 151 9.02 22.33 8.83
N CYS A 152 8.89 21.04 8.53
CA CYS A 152 9.04 19.95 9.49
C CYS A 152 9.45 18.65 8.78
N SER A 153 10.08 17.74 9.51
CA SER A 153 10.16 16.35 9.07
C SER A 153 8.83 15.65 9.36
N ILE A 154 8.42 14.75 8.47
CA ILE A 154 7.25 13.88 8.65
C ILE A 154 7.77 12.52 9.11
N ASP A 155 7.38 12.10 10.31
CA ASP A 155 7.88 10.85 10.90
C ASP A 155 7.06 9.65 10.44
N CYS A 156 5.76 9.83 10.24
CA CYS A 156 4.89 8.80 9.69
C CYS A 156 3.64 9.38 9.02
N LEU A 157 3.02 8.53 8.20
CA LEU A 157 1.74 8.79 7.56
C LEU A 157 0.67 7.91 8.24
N LEU A 158 -0.37 8.56 8.76
CA LEU A 158 -1.56 7.94 9.31
C LEU A 158 -2.67 7.95 8.24
N THR A 159 -3.23 6.77 7.94
CA THR A 159 -4.25 6.59 6.91
C THR A 159 -5.40 5.73 7.43
N PRO A 160 -6.58 5.73 6.77
CA PRO A 160 -7.57 4.69 6.95
C PRO A 160 -6.94 3.30 6.78
N ALA A 161 -7.28 2.36 7.67
CA ALA A 161 -6.82 0.97 7.58
C ALA A 161 -7.56 0.15 6.49
N GLY A 162 -8.69 0.68 6.00
CA GLY A 162 -9.52 0.10 4.96
C GLY A 162 -10.67 1.04 4.62
N SER A 163 -11.33 0.79 3.50
CA SER A 163 -12.44 1.62 3.02
C SER A 163 -13.76 1.34 3.75
N SER A 164 -13.92 0.16 4.34
CA SER A 164 -15.19 -0.27 4.93
C SER A 164 -15.01 -1.12 6.19
N ALA A 165 -16.11 -1.28 6.93
CA ALA A 165 -16.20 -2.37 7.92
C ALA A 165 -16.19 -3.72 7.19
N ALA A 166 -15.96 -4.81 7.94
CA ALA A 166 -15.93 -6.16 7.37
C ALA A 166 -17.10 -6.39 6.41
N SER A 167 -16.77 -6.74 5.15
CA SER A 167 -17.76 -7.00 4.13
C SER A 167 -18.55 -8.27 4.47
N GLN A 168 -19.76 -8.37 3.92
CA GLN A 168 -20.52 -9.61 3.98
C GLN A 168 -19.72 -10.75 3.34
N HIS A 169 -19.90 -11.96 3.87
CA HIS A 169 -19.21 -13.14 3.34
C HIS A 169 -19.44 -13.27 1.82
N GLY A 170 -18.36 -13.44 1.06
CA GLY A 170 -18.40 -13.62 -0.40
C GLY A 170 -18.64 -12.33 -1.21
N THR A 171 -18.71 -11.15 -0.60
CA THR A 171 -18.96 -9.88 -1.32
C THR A 171 -17.74 -8.96 -1.45
N GLY A 172 -16.60 -9.33 -0.85
CA GLY A 172 -15.36 -8.58 -0.93
C GLY A 172 -14.85 -8.47 -2.37
N LYS A 173 -14.71 -7.23 -2.85
CA LYS A 173 -14.21 -6.88 -4.19
C LYS A 173 -13.16 -5.76 -4.16
N TRP A 174 -12.91 -5.18 -2.98
CA TRP A 174 -12.08 -4.01 -2.77
C TRP A 174 -11.39 -4.13 -1.41
#